data_AF-A0A974SSQ2-F1
#
_entry.id   AF-A0A974SSQ2-F1
#
_cell.length_a   1.000
_cell.length_b   1.000
_cell.length_c   1.000
_cell.angle_alpha   90.00
_cell.angle_beta   90.00
_cell.angle_gamma   90.00
#
_symmetry.space_group_name_H-M   'P 1'
#
loop_
_entity.id
_entity.type
_entity.pdbx_description
1 polymer ?
#
loop_
_entity_poly.entity_id
_entity_poly.type
_entity_poly.pdbx_seq_one_letter_code
_entity_poly.pdbx_strand_id
1 'polypeptide(L)'
;MTQNSQKIRFFRRHIPQFECVPGCHDCCGPVTASSEERAQLPARSEAQRAAALAAWVCPYLGEHGCEVYLDRPLICRLFGTTPRLACPNGKAPAVMIDPRLEEAVYKSLAETRQLLI
;
A
#
# COMPACT_ATOMS: atom_id res chain seq x y z
N MET A 1 0.91 9.48 -20.05
CA MET A 1 0.28 8.79 -18.90
C MET A 1 -0.37 7.51 -19.41
N THR A 2 -0.11 6.36 -18.79
CA THR A 2 -0.72 5.07 -19.16
C THR A 2 -2.13 4.96 -18.58
N GLN A 3 -2.97 4.07 -19.12
CA GLN A 3 -4.30 3.78 -18.56
C GLN A 3 -4.21 3.34 -17.09
N ASN A 4 -3.24 2.49 -16.75
CA ASN A 4 -3.00 2.05 -15.36
C ASN A 4 -2.63 3.21 -14.45
N SER A 5 -1.76 4.14 -14.88
CA SER A 5 -1.40 5.31 -14.08
C SER A 5 -2.60 6.21 -13.75
N GLN A 6 -3.57 6.30 -14.68
CA GLN A 6 -4.81 7.04 -14.45
C GLN A 6 -5.72 6.32 -13.45
N LYS A 7 -5.88 4.99 -13.57
CA LYS A 7 -6.62 4.16 -12.61
C LYS A 7 -6.01 4.27 -11.21
N ILE A 8 -4.69 4.13 -11.08
CA ILE A 8 -3.97 4.27 -9.80
C ILE A 8 -4.24 5.64 -9.18
N ARG A 9 -4.13 6.74 -9.95
CA ARG A 9 -4.43 8.09 -9.47
C ARG A 9 -5.88 8.24 -9.03
N PHE A 10 -6.82 7.67 -9.79
CA PHE A 10 -8.24 7.66 -9.44
C PHE A 10 -8.45 6.97 -8.09
N PHE A 11 -7.96 5.74 -7.92
CA PHE A 11 -8.13 4.99 -6.68
C PHE A 11 -7.46 5.70 -5.49
N ARG A 12 -6.22 6.19 -5.64
CA ARG A 12 -5.52 6.94 -4.56
C ARG A 12 -6.31 8.15 -4.05
N ARG A 13 -7.11 8.80 -4.90
CA ARG A 13 -7.94 9.94 -4.53
C ARG A 13 -9.22 9.55 -3.79
N HIS A 14 -9.75 8.35 -4.05
CA HIS A 14 -11.06 7.92 -3.54
C HIS A 14 -10.97 6.92 -2.39
N ILE A 15 -9.83 6.25 -2.22
CA ILE A 15 -9.58 5.45 -1.00
C ILE A 15 -9.47 6.41 0.18
N PRO A 16 -10.30 6.25 1.23
CA PRO A 16 -10.24 7.09 2.42
C PRO A 16 -8.86 7.06 3.07
N GLN A 17 -8.54 8.11 3.83
CA GLN A 17 -7.28 8.20 4.55
C GLN A 17 -7.54 8.34 6.05
N PHE A 18 -6.60 7.84 6.84
CA PHE A 18 -6.53 8.02 8.28
C PHE A 18 -5.06 8.07 8.69
N GLU A 19 -4.79 8.47 9.93
CA GLU A 19 -3.44 8.53 10.48
C GLU A 19 -3.15 7.27 11.32
N CYS A 20 -2.02 6.63 11.02
CA CYS A 20 -1.49 5.55 11.85
C CYS A 20 -1.05 6.07 13.22
N VAL A 21 -0.96 5.17 14.21
CA VAL A 21 -0.26 5.49 15.47
C VAL A 21 1.21 5.80 15.14
N PRO A 22 1.83 6.84 15.73
CA PRO A 22 3.25 7.12 15.54
C PRO A 22 4.12 5.88 15.83
N GLY A 23 5.04 5.55 14.91
CA GLY A 23 5.92 4.38 15.02
C GLY A 23 5.28 3.02 14.73
N CYS A 24 3.97 2.95 14.44
CA CYS A 24 3.30 1.68 14.15
C CYS A 24 3.72 1.10 12.80
N HIS A 25 4.08 -0.19 12.81
CA HIS A 25 4.47 -0.96 11.63
C HIS A 25 3.74 -2.31 11.52
N ASP A 26 2.68 -2.53 12.29
CA ASP A 26 2.00 -3.83 12.35
C ASP A 26 1.30 -4.23 11.05
N CYS A 27 0.93 -3.25 10.21
CA CYS A 27 0.45 -3.50 8.85
C CYS A 27 1.57 -3.53 7.79
N CYS A 28 2.79 -3.15 8.15
CA CYS A 28 3.90 -2.91 7.23
C CYS A 28 4.73 -4.17 7.00
N GLY A 29 4.18 -5.11 6.24
CA GLY A 29 4.86 -6.35 5.83
C GLY A 29 5.16 -6.43 4.33
N PRO A 30 5.63 -7.60 3.86
CA PRO A 30 5.81 -7.89 2.46
C PRO A 30 4.47 -7.82 1.71
N VAL A 31 4.40 -6.97 0.70
CA VAL A 31 3.21 -6.80 -0.15
C VAL A 31 3.63 -6.74 -1.62
N THR A 32 2.68 -7.02 -2.51
CA THR A 32 2.89 -6.79 -3.94
C THR A 32 2.20 -5.52 -4.40
N ALA A 33 2.83 -4.81 -5.30
CA ALA A 33 2.24 -3.67 -6.00
C ALA A 33 2.39 -3.83 -7.51
N SER A 34 1.61 -3.08 -8.29
CA SER A 34 1.78 -3.07 -9.73
C SER A 34 3.19 -2.59 -10.13
N SER A 35 3.67 -3.01 -11.30
CA SER A 35 4.95 -2.54 -11.84
C SER A 35 5.05 -1.02 -11.90
N GLU A 36 3.95 -0.35 -12.22
CA GLU A 36 3.84 1.10 -12.31
C GLU A 36 3.96 1.75 -10.95
N GLU A 37 3.29 1.23 -9.92
CA GLU A 37 3.42 1.74 -8.56
C GLU A 37 4.83 1.54 -8.02
N ARG A 38 5.42 0.34 -8.21
CA ARG A 38 6.79 0.07 -7.75
C ARG A 38 7.81 0.96 -8.45
N ALA A 39 7.58 1.31 -9.72
CA ALA A 39 8.45 2.22 -10.46
C ALA A 39 8.40 3.68 -9.98
N GLN A 40 7.35 4.08 -9.25
CA GLN A 40 7.27 5.41 -8.63
C GLN A 40 7.97 5.48 -7.26
N LEU A 41 8.31 4.34 -6.67
CA LEU A 41 8.97 4.30 -5.36
C LEU A 41 10.48 4.51 -5.50
N PRO A 42 11.17 5.05 -4.47
CA PRO A 42 12.61 5.15 -4.46
C PRO A 42 13.28 3.80 -4.67
N ALA A 43 14.34 3.74 -5.48
CA ALA A 43 15.03 2.48 -5.74
C ALA A 43 15.62 1.87 -4.45
N ARG A 44 15.38 0.58 -4.25
CA ARG A 44 16.03 -0.24 -3.23
C ARG A 44 16.86 -1.32 -3.92
N SER A 45 18.07 -1.55 -3.41
CA SER A 45 18.92 -2.62 -3.92
C SER A 45 18.30 -3.99 -3.65
N GLU A 46 18.70 -5.00 -4.42
CA GLU A 46 18.21 -6.36 -4.20
C GLU A 46 18.60 -6.88 -2.81
N ALA A 47 19.78 -6.52 -2.32
CA ALA A 47 20.23 -6.86 -0.97
C ALA A 47 19.33 -6.24 0.11
N GLN A 48 18.92 -4.97 -0.05
CA GLN A 48 18.00 -4.31 0.89
C GLN A 48 16.63 -5.01 0.91
N ARG A 49 16.10 -5.36 -0.27
CA ARG A 49 14.81 -6.02 -0.40
C ARG A 49 14.85 -7.44 0.16
N ALA A 50 15.91 -8.18 -0.12
CA ALA A 50 16.10 -9.53 0.42
C ALA A 50 16.22 -9.52 1.95
N ALA A 51 16.97 -8.58 2.53
CA ALA A 51 17.06 -8.42 3.97
C ALA A 51 15.70 -8.07 4.61
N ALA A 52 14.95 -7.15 4.01
CA ALA A 52 13.61 -6.78 4.47
C ALA A 52 12.64 -7.97 4.42
N LEU A 53 12.66 -8.73 3.31
CA LEU A 53 11.85 -9.95 3.16
C LEU A 53 12.23 -11.01 4.20
N ALA A 54 13.51 -11.24 4.44
CA ALA A 54 13.98 -12.20 5.45
C ALA A 54 13.53 -11.80 6.86
N ALA A 55 13.48 -10.50 7.15
CA ALA A 55 12.98 -9.93 8.41
C ALA A 55 11.45 -9.75 8.44
N TRP A 56 10.72 -10.11 7.38
CA TRP A 56 9.26 -9.93 7.26
C TRP A 56 8.78 -8.47 7.44
N VAL A 57 9.60 -7.51 7.00
CA VAL A 57 9.28 -6.07 7.05
C VAL A 57 9.24 -5.46 5.64
N CYS A 58 8.54 -4.34 5.50
CA CYS A 58 8.59 -3.54 4.27
C CYS A 58 9.95 -2.84 4.12
N PRO A 59 10.60 -2.86 2.94
CA PRO A 59 11.89 -2.19 2.71
C PRO A 59 11.81 -0.65 2.73
N TYR A 60 10.62 -0.06 2.83
CA TYR A 60 10.42 1.39 3.01
C TYR A 60 9.99 1.76 4.43
N LEU A 61 10.04 0.81 5.36
CA LEU A 61 9.85 1.09 6.77
C LEU A 61 11.16 1.63 7.35
N GLY A 62 11.15 2.91 7.72
CA GLY A 62 12.23 3.57 8.44
C GLY A 62 11.93 3.68 9.94
N GLU A 63 12.84 4.30 10.68
CA GLU A 63 12.76 4.45 12.15
C GLU A 63 11.49 5.17 12.62
N HIS A 64 10.99 6.12 11.83
CA HIS A 64 9.81 6.93 12.17
C HIS A 64 8.54 6.54 11.40
N GLY A 65 8.56 5.39 10.72
CA GLY A 65 7.43 4.89 9.94
C GLY A 65 7.72 4.79 8.45
N CYS A 66 6.67 4.84 7.63
CA CYS A 66 6.78 4.62 6.19
C CYS A 66 7.43 5.82 5.47
N GLU A 67 8.62 5.63 4.91
CA GLU A 67 9.35 6.68 4.16
C GLU A 67 8.64 7.08 2.86
N VAL A 68 7.73 6.24 2.37
CA VAL A 68 6.94 6.45 1.15
C VAL A 68 5.45 6.64 1.46
N TYR A 69 5.11 7.18 2.64
CA TYR A 69 3.71 7.24 3.12
C TYR A 69 2.73 7.86 2.12
N LEU A 70 3.13 8.94 1.46
CA LEU A 70 2.35 9.63 0.44
C LEU A 70 2.26 8.80 -0.85
N ASP A 71 3.31 8.05 -1.16
CA ASP A 71 3.43 7.22 -2.35
C ASP A 71 3.03 5.77 -2.20
N ARG A 72 2.46 5.43 -1.05
CA ARG A 72 1.95 4.10 -0.74
C ARG A 72 1.12 3.52 -1.90
N PRO A 73 1.42 2.28 -2.32
CA PRO A 73 0.61 1.53 -3.25
C PRO A 73 -0.84 1.40 -2.79
N LEU A 74 -1.73 1.06 -3.72
CA LEU A 74 -3.15 0.83 -3.48
C LEU A 74 -3.37 -0.22 -2.39
N ILE A 75 -2.64 -1.35 -2.42
CA ILE A 75 -2.78 -2.39 -1.40
C ILE A 75 -2.47 -1.85 0.00
N CYS A 76 -1.42 -1.04 0.15
CA CYS A 76 -1.03 -0.41 1.42
C CYS A 76 -2.08 0.59 1.92
N ARG A 77 -2.84 1.20 1.00
CA ARG A 77 -3.92 2.14 1.34
C ARG A 77 -5.22 1.44 1.73
N LEU A 78 -5.42 0.18 1.34
CA LEU A 78 -6.58 -0.60 1.77
C LEU A 78 -6.50 -1.03 3.24
N PHE A 79 -5.28 -1.20 3.78
CA PHE A 79 -5.10 -1.51 5.20
C PHE A 79 -5.68 -0.40 6.08
N GLY A 80 -6.60 -0.78 6.95
CA GLY A 80 -7.35 0.09 7.85
C GLY A 80 -8.53 0.81 7.21
N THR A 81 -8.77 0.67 5.90
CA THR A 81 -9.89 1.34 5.21
C THR A 81 -10.99 0.39 4.77
N THR A 82 -10.77 -0.93 4.85
CA THR A 82 -11.77 -1.98 4.60
C THR A 82 -11.85 -2.94 5.79
N PRO A 83 -13.02 -3.52 6.10
CA PRO A 83 -13.15 -4.58 7.09
C PRO A 83 -12.29 -5.81 6.80
N ARG A 84 -11.94 -6.07 5.53
CA ARG A 84 -11.13 -7.22 5.12
C ARG A 84 -9.65 -7.09 5.47
N LEU A 85 -9.18 -5.86 5.61
CA LEU A 85 -7.80 -5.52 5.98
C LEU A 85 -7.83 -4.54 7.15
N ALA A 86 -8.50 -4.92 8.24
CA ALA A 86 -8.63 -4.06 9.41
C ALA A 86 -7.27 -3.70 10.02
N CYS A 87 -7.16 -2.50 10.59
CA CYS A 87 -5.97 -2.10 11.34
C CYS A 87 -5.92 -2.91 12.66
N PRO A 88 -4.79 -3.54 13.02
CA PRO A 88 -4.64 -4.28 14.27
C PRO A 88 -4.78 -3.39 15.51
N ASN A 89 -4.51 -2.09 15.36
CA ASN A 89 -4.65 -1.08 16.42
C ASN A 89 -6.02 -0.38 16.41
N GLY A 90 -7.00 -0.91 15.66
CA GLY A 90 -8.37 -0.37 15.62
C GLY A 90 -8.51 1.01 14.97
N LYS A 91 -7.48 1.49 14.26
CA LYS A 91 -7.55 2.75 13.50
C LYS A 91 -8.35 2.56 12.22
N ALA A 92 -9.18 3.55 11.90
CA ALA A 92 -9.99 3.57 10.70
C ALA A 92 -10.32 5.02 10.29
N PRO A 93 -10.61 5.28 9.01
CA PRO A 93 -11.23 6.53 8.58
C PRO A 93 -12.65 6.67 9.17
N ALA A 94 -13.18 7.89 9.22
CA ALA A 94 -14.57 8.13 9.64
C ALA A 94 -15.60 7.42 8.74
N VAL A 95 -15.25 7.23 7.46
CA VAL A 95 -16.04 6.49 6.49
C VAL A 95 -15.13 5.49 5.81
N MET A 96 -15.50 4.21 5.86
CA MET A 96 -14.78 3.12 5.19
C MET A 96 -14.88 3.23 3.67
N ILE A 97 -14.03 2.51 2.96
CA ILE A 97 -14.07 2.47 1.50
C ILE A 97 -15.44 1.97 1.00
N ASP A 98 -15.91 2.52 -0.12
CA ASP A 98 -17.07 1.98 -0.82
C ASP A 98 -16.76 0.54 -1.31
N PRO A 99 -17.62 -0.46 -1.05
CA PRO A 99 -17.36 -1.85 -1.44
C PRO A 99 -17.14 -2.06 -2.95
N ARG A 100 -17.81 -1.28 -3.81
CA ARG A 100 -17.60 -1.34 -5.27
C ARG A 100 -16.25 -0.75 -5.66
N LEU A 101 -15.81 0.30 -4.96
CA LEU A 101 -14.48 0.87 -5.15
C LEU A 101 -13.41 -0.13 -4.71
N GLU A 102 -13.59 -0.80 -3.58
CA GLU A 102 -12.71 -1.86 -3.09
C GLU A 102 -12.59 -3.01 -4.11
N GLU A 103 -13.71 -3.51 -4.62
CA GLU A 103 -13.73 -4.55 -5.66
C GLU A 103 -12.99 -4.09 -6.94
N ALA A 104 -13.21 -2.85 -7.37
CA ALA A 104 -12.52 -2.28 -8.52
C ALA A 104 -11.00 -2.17 -8.32
N VAL A 105 -10.55 -1.86 -7.10
CA VAL A 105 -9.11 -1.88 -6.74
C VAL A 105 -8.56 -3.29 -6.86
N TYR A 106 -9.22 -4.29 -6.25
CA TYR A 106 -8.75 -5.68 -6.33
C TYR A 106 -8.70 -6.21 -7.76
N LYS A 107 -9.71 -5.89 -8.58
CA LYS A 107 -9.70 -6.22 -10.00
C LYS A 107 -8.52 -5.59 -10.73
N SER A 108 -8.24 -4.30 -10.48
CA SER A 108 -7.08 -3.62 -11.07
C SER A 108 -5.75 -4.22 -10.63
N LEU A 109 -5.64 -4.70 -9.39
CA LEU A 109 -4.44 -5.39 -8.90
C LEU A 109 -4.27 -6.76 -9.59
N ALA A 110 -5.36 -7.50 -9.80
CA ALA A 110 -5.34 -8.79 -10.50
C ALA A 110 -4.97 -8.66 -12.01
N GLU A 111 -5.32 -7.54 -12.64
CA GLU A 111 -5.07 -7.28 -14.06
C GLU A 111 -3.67 -6.70 -14.36
N THR A 112 -2.88 -6.37 -13.33
CA THR A 112 -1.56 -5.74 -13.50
C THR A 112 -0.43 -6.65 -13.04
N ARG A 113 0.75 -6.49 -13.64
CA ARG A 113 1.94 -7.25 -13.23
C ARG A 113 2.32 -6.87 -11.81
N GLN A 114 2.17 -7.82 -10.89
CA GLN A 114 2.50 -7.66 -9.48
C GLN A 114 3.98 -7.92 -9.24
N LEU A 115 4.62 -7.02 -8.49
CA LEU A 115 6.01 -7.11 -8.05
C LEU A 115 6.04 -6.97 -6.54
N LEU A 116 6.79 -7.84 -5.88
CA LEU A 116 7.07 -7.74 -4.46
C LEU A 116 7.74 -6.38 -4.18
N ILE A 117 7.30 -5.70 -3.14
CA ILE A 117 7.99 -4.52 -2.63
C ILE A 117 9.14 -4.96 -1.73
#